data_AF-A0A3B9J8L5-F1
#
_entry.id   AF-A0A3B9J8L5-F1
#
_cell.length_a   1.000
_cell.length_b   1.000
_cell.length_c   1.000
_cell.angle_alpha   90.00
_cell.angle_beta   90.00
_cell.angle_gamma   90.00
#
_symmetry.space_group_name_H-M   'P 1'
#
loop_
_entity.id
_entity.type
_entity.pdbx_description
1 polymer ?
#
loop_
_entity_poly.entity_id
_entity_poly.type
_entity_poly.pdbx_seq_one_letter_code
_entity_poly.pdbx_strand_id
1 'polypeptide(L)'
;MPENAETVISRPNPYVGPRPYRRGETLYGREQESAELADLLIAERIVMMYSPSGAGKSSLLNASLIPSLEENSFDVLPVMRLSQEPPHDIDLGEHFNRY
;
A
#
# COMPACT_ATOMS: atom_id res chain seq x y z
N MET A 1 48.31 6.31 -15.47
CA MET A 1 47.21 7.10 -14.90
C MET A 1 46.82 8.19 -15.89
N PRO A 2 45.53 8.54 -16.06
CA PRO A 2 44.38 8.11 -15.26
C PRO A 2 43.25 7.48 -16.11
N GLU A 3 42.55 6.49 -15.56
CA GLU A 3 41.19 6.14 -16.01
C GLU A 3 40.39 5.77 -14.77
N ASN A 4 40.11 6.78 -13.96
CA ASN A 4 39.19 6.67 -12.84
C ASN A 4 37.79 6.96 -13.40
N ALA A 5 37.21 5.97 -14.08
CA ALA A 5 35.78 5.99 -14.34
C ALA A 5 35.07 5.74 -13.00
N GLU A 6 34.71 6.83 -12.33
CA GLU A 6 33.82 6.78 -11.17
C GLU A 6 32.57 5.99 -11.54
N THR A 7 32.40 4.83 -10.94
CA THR A 7 31.13 4.12 -10.89
C THR A 7 30.15 5.06 -10.19
N VAL A 8 29.37 5.82 -10.96
CA VAL A 8 28.24 6.58 -10.44
C VAL A 8 27.27 5.56 -9.85
N ILE A 9 27.30 5.41 -8.53
CA ILE A 9 26.30 4.62 -7.82
C ILE A 9 24.96 5.31 -8.08
N SER A 10 24.22 4.82 -9.07
CA SER A 10 22.90 5.35 -9.40
C SER A 10 21.97 4.98 -8.27
N ARG A 11 21.83 5.88 -7.29
CA ARG A 11 20.79 5.76 -6.28
C ARG A 11 19.44 5.73 -7.01
N PRO A 12 18.59 4.73 -6.79
CA PRO A 12 17.28 4.69 -7.42
C PRO A 12 16.51 5.95 -7.03
N ASN A 13 15.82 6.55 -8.00
CA ASN A 13 15.02 7.74 -7.77
C ASN A 13 13.94 7.42 -6.71
N PRO A 14 13.93 8.11 -5.54
CA PRO A 14 12.96 7.82 -4.49
C PRO A 14 11.53 8.19 -4.89
N TYR A 15 11.36 9.03 -5.91
CA TYR A 15 10.05 9.49 -6.36
C TYR A 15 9.48 8.56 -7.43
N VAL A 16 8.47 7.78 -7.02
CA VAL A 16 7.77 6.81 -7.87
C VAL A 16 6.84 7.45 -8.92
N GLY A 17 6.68 8.78 -8.89
CA GLY A 17 5.75 9.51 -9.76
C GLY A 17 4.30 9.40 -9.29
N PRO A 18 3.30 9.47 -10.20
CA PRO A 18 1.88 9.52 -9.83
C PRO A 18 1.28 8.17 -9.40
N ARG A 19 2.05 7.07 -9.51
CA ARG A 19 1.58 5.76 -9.04
C ARG A 19 1.62 5.70 -7.51
N PRO A 20 0.73 4.93 -6.87
CA PRO A 20 0.88 4.67 -5.45
C PRO A 20 2.15 3.86 -5.15
N TYR A 21 2.68 4.06 -3.95
CA TYR A 21 3.72 3.19 -3.39
C TYR A 21 3.14 1.79 -3.19
N ARG A 22 3.99 0.79 -3.37
CA ARG A 22 3.67 -0.64 -3.26
C ARG A 22 4.29 -1.23 -2.01
N ARG A 23 3.86 -2.44 -1.67
CA ARG A 23 4.47 -3.24 -0.61
C ARG A 23 5.98 -3.38 -0.84
N GLY A 24 6.76 -3.18 0.22
CA GLY A 24 8.22 -3.20 0.17
C GLY A 24 8.89 -1.91 -0.32
N GLU A 25 8.12 -0.90 -0.76
CA GLU A 25 8.66 0.42 -1.07
C GLU A 25 8.59 1.33 0.16
N THR A 26 9.62 2.15 0.37
CA THR A 26 9.68 3.06 1.51
C THR A 26 8.80 4.30 1.28
N LEU A 27 7.81 4.50 2.15
CA LEU A 27 7.01 5.71 2.23
C LEU A 27 7.57 6.61 3.34
N TYR A 28 8.10 7.78 2.97
CA TYR A 28 8.75 8.70 3.91
C TYR A 28 7.78 9.70 4.54
N GLY A 29 8.02 10.05 5.81
CA GLY A 29 7.36 11.17 6.49
C GLY A 29 5.89 10.92 6.81
N ARG A 30 5.53 9.64 6.96
CA ARG A 30 4.16 9.16 7.26
C ARG A 30 4.16 8.16 8.40
N GLU A 31 5.23 8.12 9.18
CA GLU A 31 5.43 7.12 10.23
C GLU A 31 4.35 7.24 11.31
N GLN A 32 4.00 8.49 11.70
CA GLN A 32 2.96 8.74 12.69
C GLN A 32 1.57 8.36 12.17
N GLU A 33 1.17 8.82 10.98
CA GLU A 33 -0.15 8.50 10.43
C GLU A 33 -0.33 7.01 10.17
N SER A 34 0.77 6.30 9.87
CA SER A 34 0.76 4.86 9.68
C SER A 34 0.49 4.11 10.99
N ALA A 35 1.19 4.50 12.06
CA ALA A 35 0.99 3.91 13.38
C ALA A 35 -0.44 4.18 13.90
N GLU A 36 -0.90 5.43 13.80
CA GLU A 36 -2.26 5.82 14.21
C GLU A 36 -3.33 5.02 13.45
N LEU A 37 -3.15 4.82 12.15
CA LEU A 37 -4.10 4.05 11.33
C LEU A 37 -4.09 2.55 11.70
N ALA A 38 -2.92 1.98 11.97
CA ALA A 38 -2.81 0.58 12.39
C ALA A 38 -3.45 0.37 13.76
N ASP A 39 -3.13 1.22 14.75
CA ASP A 39 -3.71 1.16 16.09
C ASP A 39 -5.23 1.33 16.05
N LEU A 40 -5.74 2.27 15.24
CA LEU A 40 -7.17 2.48 15.08
C LEU A 40 -7.86 1.25 14.48
N LEU A 41 -7.27 0.61 13.47
CA LEU A 41 -7.83 -0.59 12.85
C LEU A 41 -7.73 -1.83 13.75
N ILE A 42 -6.74 -1.89 14.63
CA ILE A 42 -6.65 -2.95 15.65
C ILE A 42 -7.75 -2.76 16.71
N ALA A 43 -8.01 -1.52 17.11
CA ALA A 43 -9.03 -1.20 18.10
C ALA A 43 -10.46 -1.31 17.53
N GLU A 44 -10.65 -0.94 16.26
CA GLU A 44 -11.97 -0.81 15.62
C GLU A 44 -12.15 -1.81 14.49
N ARG A 45 -13.38 -2.34 14.33
CA ARG A 45 -13.67 -3.35 13.30
C ARG A 45 -13.63 -2.80 11.88
N ILE A 46 -13.94 -1.51 11.70
CA ILE A 46 -14.07 -0.86 10.39
C ILE A 46 -13.55 0.58 10.51
N VAL A 47 -12.60 0.93 9.65
CA VAL A 47 -12.03 2.28 9.56
C VAL A 47 -12.23 2.85 8.15
N MET A 48 -12.74 4.08 8.06
CA MET A 48 -12.92 4.79 6.79
C MET A 48 -11.87 5.90 6.65
N MET A 49 -10.95 5.74 5.69
CA MET A 49 -9.99 6.77 5.33
C MET A 49 -10.50 7.64 4.18
N TYR A 50 -10.62 8.95 4.39
CA TYR A 50 -11.02 9.92 3.37
C TYR A 50 -9.94 10.97 3.14
N SER A 51 -9.79 11.41 1.89
CA SER A 51 -8.94 12.56 1.51
C SER A 51 -9.13 12.87 0.01
N PRO A 52 -8.62 14.01 -0.51
CA PRO A 52 -8.60 14.29 -1.94
C PRO A 52 -7.89 13.21 -2.77
N SER A 53 -8.15 13.19 -4.08
CA SER A 53 -7.41 12.33 -5.00
C SER A 53 -5.92 12.69 -4.99
N GLY A 54 -5.04 11.68 -5.09
CA GLY A 54 -3.59 11.88 -5.08
C GLY A 54 -2.95 12.17 -3.71
N ALA A 55 -3.72 12.32 -2.63
CA ALA A 55 -3.18 12.58 -1.28
C ALA A 55 -2.41 11.39 -0.64
N GLY A 56 -2.31 10.25 -1.33
CA GLY A 56 -1.50 9.12 -0.88
C GLY A 56 -2.25 8.01 -0.13
N LYS A 57 -3.59 7.99 -0.11
CA LYS A 57 -4.39 6.91 0.52
C LYS A 57 -3.93 5.50 0.13
N SER A 58 -3.91 5.21 -1.17
CA SER A 58 -3.49 3.90 -1.68
C SER A 58 -2.03 3.61 -1.35
N SER A 59 -1.16 4.63 -1.30
CA SER A 59 0.24 4.47 -0.90
C SER A 59 0.37 4.10 0.58
N LEU A 60 -0.36 4.79 1.46
CA LEU A 60 -0.36 4.53 2.90
C LEU A 60 -0.87 3.12 3.20
N LEU A 61 -1.95 2.71 2.53
CA LEU A 61 -2.51 1.36 2.64
C LEU A 61 -1.50 0.29 2.23
N ASN A 62 -0.91 0.42 1.03
CA ASN A 62 -0.09 -0.64 0.43
C ASN A 62 1.34 -0.71 1.00
N ALA A 63 1.95 0.46 1.26
CA ALA A 63 3.35 0.54 1.63
C ALA A 63 3.56 0.56 3.16
N SER A 64 2.51 0.79 3.94
CA SER A 64 2.63 0.88 5.40
C SER A 64 1.60 0.07 6.17
N LEU A 65 0.30 0.32 6.01
CA LEU A 65 -0.72 -0.36 6.82
C LEU A 65 -0.69 -1.88 6.65
N ILE A 66 -0.70 -2.37 5.41
CA ILE A 66 -0.67 -3.81 5.12
C ILE A 66 0.58 -4.47 5.74
N PRO A 67 1.82 -3.99 5.47
CA PRO A 67 3.01 -4.48 6.15
C PRO A 67 2.91 -4.47 7.68
N SER A 68 2.40 -3.38 8.26
CA SER A 68 2.27 -3.24 9.72
C SER A 68 1.32 -4.29 10.32
N LEU A 69 0.19 -4.57 9.66
CA LEU A 69 -0.73 -5.62 10.10
C LEU A 69 -0.08 -7.02 9.99
N GLU A 70 0.65 -7.29 8.91
CA GLU A 70 1.37 -8.56 8.75
C GLU A 70 2.44 -8.75 9.84
N GLU A 71 3.18 -7.68 10.19
CA GLU A 71 4.14 -7.68 11.31
C GLU A 71 3.45 -7.95 12.65
N ASN A 72 2.20 -7.50 12.83
CA ASN A 72 1.36 -7.80 13.98
C ASN A 72 0.66 -9.17 13.89
N SER A 73 1.10 -10.06 12.98
CA SER A 73 0.58 -11.42 12.80
C SER A 73 -0.90 -11.51 12.40
N PHE A 74 -1.42 -10.49 11.71
CA PHE A 74 -2.74 -10.56 11.10
C PHE A 74 -2.71 -11.29 9.75
N ASP A 75 -3.76 -12.06 9.47
CA ASP A 75 -4.03 -12.60 8.13
C ASP A 75 -4.65 -11.50 7.25
N VAL A 76 -3.81 -10.81 6.48
CA VAL A 76 -4.27 -9.72 5.60
C VAL A 76 -4.75 -10.27 4.25
N LEU A 77 -6.04 -10.11 3.98
CA LEU A 77 -6.64 -10.48 2.70
C LEU A 77 -6.21 -9.52 1.57
N PRO A 78 -6.23 -9.98 0.30
CA PRO A 78 -5.95 -9.12 -0.84
C PRO A 78 -6.85 -7.88 -0.89
N VAL A 79 -6.28 -6.75 -1.30
CA VAL A 79 -7.02 -5.48 -1.43
C VAL A 79 -8.09 -5.60 -2.51
N MET A 80 -9.34 -5.37 -2.11
CA MET A 80 -10.48 -5.30 -3.03
C MET A 80 -10.73 -3.87 -3.48
N ARG A 81 -11.09 -3.69 -4.76
CA ARG A 81 -11.66 -2.44 -5.27
C ARG A 81 -13.15 -2.61 -5.50
N LEU A 82 -13.94 -1.97 -4.65
CA LEU A 82 -15.37 -1.83 -4.84
C LEU A 82 -15.60 -1.06 -6.15
N SER A 83 -16.50 -1.55 -7.01
CA SER A 83 -16.79 -1.05 -8.37
C SER A 83 -15.88 -1.51 -9.52
N GLN A 84 -14.96 -2.46 -9.31
CA GLN A 84 -14.28 -3.15 -10.41
C GLN A 84 -14.95 -4.51 -10.68
N GLU A 85 -15.00 -4.92 -11.95
CA GLU A 85 -15.42 -6.28 -12.30
C GLU A 85 -14.40 -7.27 -11.69
N PRO A 86 -14.85 -8.37 -11.07
CA PRO A 86 -13.95 -9.40 -10.60
C PRO A 86 -13.09 -9.94 -11.76
N PRO A 87 -11.86 -10.38 -11.50
CA PRO A 87 -11.05 -11.08 -12.49
C PRO A 87 -11.82 -12.25 -13.13
N HIS A 88 -11.74 -12.37 -14.45
CA HIS A 88 -12.52 -13.35 -15.24
C HIS A 88 -12.19 -14.82 -14.93
N ASP A 89 -11.09 -15.06 -14.23
CA ASP A 89 -10.56 -16.36 -13.85
C ASP A 89 -11.01 -16.84 -12.45
N ILE A 90 -11.81 -16.04 -11.73
CA ILE A 90 -12.37 -16.43 -10.43
C ILE A 90 -13.75 -17.04 -10.64
N ASP A 91 -13.95 -18.28 -10.18
CA ASP A 91 -15.29 -18.85 -10.00
C ASP A 91 -15.96 -18.15 -8.81
N LEU A 92 -16.85 -17.21 -9.11
CA LEU A 92 -17.47 -16.35 -8.11
C LEU A 92 -18.54 -17.07 -7.27
N GLY A 93 -18.85 -18.34 -7.59
CA GLY A 93 -19.86 -19.13 -6.92
C GLY A 93 -21.27 -18.54 -7.03
N GLU A 94 -22.27 -19.28 -6.53
CA GLU A 94 -23.67 -18.84 -6.60
C GLU A 94 -24.00 -17.62 -5.71
N HIS A 95 -23.19 -17.34 -4.70
CA HIS A 95 -23.40 -16.24 -3.75
C HIS A 95 -22.48 -15.05 -3.99
N PHE A 96 -22.11 -14.80 -5.24
CA PHE A 96 -21.39 -13.58 -5.58
C PHE A 96 -22.27 -12.36 -5.30
N ASN A 97 -21.92 -11.63 -4.26
CA ASN A 97 -22.56 -10.37 -3.95
C ASN A 97 -21.78 -9.22 -4.59
N ARG A 98 -22.43 -8.48 -5.50
CA ARG A 98 -21.86 -7.26 -6.07
C ARG A 98 -21.89 -6.08 -5.06
N TYR A 99 -22.53 -6.27 -3.89
CA TYR A 99 -22.74 -5.29 -2.81
C TYR A 99 -22.75 -5.89 -1.40
#